data_AF-E7GCG3-F1
#
_entry.id   AF-E7GCG3-F1
#
_cell.length_a   1.000
_cell.length_b   1.000
_cell.length_c   1.000
_cell.angle_alpha   90.00
_cell.angle_beta   90.00
_cell.angle_gamma   90.00
#
_symmetry.space_group_name_H-M   'P 1'
#
loop_
_entity.id
_entity.type
_entity.pdbx_description
1 polymer ?
#
loop_
_entity_poly.entity_id
_entity_poly.type
_entity_poly.pdbx_seq_one_letter_code
_entity_poly.pdbx_strand_id
1 'polypeptide(L)'
;MKVKIRTSDIRISMPIPIRMIGFVVKLIPDIVFDDIKHYIPEPYNVLATKDVISVLLNECIDILKENKGLEMLHVEAVDGTFISIRL
;
A
#
# COMPACT_ATOMS: atom_id res chain seq x y z
N MET A 1 -7.34 0.93 -9.56
CA MET A 1 -6.07 0.69 -8.88
C MET A 1 -5.26 -0.33 -9.66
N LYS A 2 -3.95 -0.12 -9.76
CA LYS A 2 -3.00 -1.00 -10.44
C LYS A 2 -1.75 -1.14 -9.58
N VAL A 3 -1.39 -2.38 -9.30
CA VAL A 3 -0.13 -2.72 -8.64
C VAL A 3 0.86 -3.15 -9.71
N LYS A 4 2.04 -2.55 -9.69
CA LYS A 4 3.20 -2.93 -10.51
C LYS A 4 4.35 -3.26 -9.58
N ILE A 5 4.88 -4.46 -9.71
CA ILE A 5 6.09 -4.92 -9.03
C ILE A 5 7.03 -5.43 -10.10
N ARG A 6 8.24 -4.89 -10.14
CA ARG A 6 9.34 -5.40 -10.96
C ARG A 6 10.55 -5.55 -10.05
N THR A 7 11.05 -6.77 -9.93
CA THR A 7 12.32 -7.10 -9.31
C THR A 7 13.13 -7.97 -10.28
N SER A 8 14.31 -8.42 -9.87
CA SER A 8 15.16 -9.35 -10.62
C SER A 8 14.39 -10.59 -11.10
N ASP A 9 13.55 -11.13 -10.23
CA ASP A 9 12.87 -12.42 -10.44
C ASP A 9 11.36 -12.29 -10.69
N ILE A 10 10.75 -11.16 -10.33
CA ILE A 10 9.29 -10.99 -10.31
C ILE A 10 8.86 -9.82 -11.19
N ARG A 11 7.92 -10.06 -12.09
CA ARG A 11 7.24 -9.01 -12.88
C ARG A 11 5.74 -9.16 -12.78
N ILE A 12 5.13 -8.42 -11.87
CA ILE A 12 3.68 -8.42 -11.64
C ILE A 12 3.11 -7.08 -12.10
N SER A 13 2.06 -7.15 -12.91
CA SER A 13 1.23 -5.98 -13.18
C SER A 13 -0.23 -6.40 -13.16
N MET A 14 -0.92 -6.10 -12.07
CA MET A 14 -2.31 -6.51 -11.89
C MET A 14 -3.23 -5.29 -11.64
N PRO A 15 -4.34 -5.17 -12.38
CA PRO A 15 -5.42 -4.30 -11.96
C PRO A 15 -6.10 -4.92 -10.73
N ILE A 16 -6.31 -4.11 -9.70
CA ILE A 16 -7.03 -4.54 -8.49
C ILE A 16 -8.27 -3.67 -8.36
N PRO A 17 -9.46 -4.25 -8.15
CA PRO A 17 -10.66 -3.48 -7.82
C PRO A 17 -10.40 -2.66 -6.57
N ILE A 18 -10.72 -1.37 -6.59
CA ILE A 18 -10.49 -0.47 -5.46
C ILE A 18 -11.22 -0.93 -4.19
N ARG A 19 -12.36 -1.62 -4.36
CA ARG A 19 -13.11 -2.24 -3.26
C ARG A 19 -12.36 -3.36 -2.54
N MET A 20 -11.26 -3.86 -3.09
CA MET A 20 -10.41 -4.87 -2.48
C MET A 20 -9.19 -4.28 -1.75
N ILE A 21 -9.09 -2.95 -1.62
CA ILE A 21 -7.94 -2.29 -0.98
C ILE A 21 -7.65 -2.84 0.43
N GLY A 22 -8.67 -3.00 1.28
CA GLY A 22 -8.50 -3.57 2.62
C GLY A 22 -8.02 -5.03 2.58
N PHE A 23 -8.47 -5.82 1.61
CA PHE A 23 -7.97 -7.19 1.42
C PHE A 23 -6.50 -7.20 1.01
N VAL A 24 -6.08 -6.32 0.10
CA VAL A 24 -4.67 -6.19 -0.29
C VAL A 24 -3.80 -5.84 0.92
N VAL A 25 -4.24 -4.90 1.76
CA VAL A 25 -3.52 -4.54 3.00
C VAL A 25 -3.34 -5.74 3.92
N LYS A 26 -4.34 -6.63 4.01
CA LYS A 26 -4.25 -7.85 4.82
C LYS A 26 -3.20 -8.86 4.33
N LEU A 27 -2.84 -8.82 3.05
CA LEU A 27 -1.80 -9.68 2.49
C LEU A 27 -0.38 -9.17 2.72
N ILE A 28 -0.21 -7.91 3.13
CA ILE A 28 1.10 -7.32 3.42
C ILE A 28 1.68 -7.97 4.70
N PRO A 29 2.95 -8.39 4.73
CA PRO A 29 3.59 -8.94 5.93
C PRO A 29 3.59 -7.96 7.11
N ASP A 30 3.41 -8.47 8.33
CA ASP A 30 3.29 -7.62 9.54
C ASP A 30 4.60 -6.83 9.84
N ILE A 31 5.76 -7.39 9.46
CA ILE A 31 7.07 -6.72 9.58
C ILE A 31 7.10 -5.36 8.88
N VAL A 32 6.35 -5.18 7.79
CA VAL A 32 6.26 -3.89 7.08
C VAL A 32 5.58 -2.83 7.96
N PHE A 33 4.57 -3.22 8.72
CA PHE A 33 3.86 -2.30 9.62
C PHE A 33 4.69 -1.99 10.86
N ASP A 34 5.47 -2.96 11.36
CA ASP A 34 6.39 -2.72 12.46
C ASP A 34 7.50 -1.73 12.08
N ASP A 35 8.04 -1.84 10.86
CA ASP A 35 8.98 -0.87 10.32
C ASP A 35 8.34 0.53 10.20
N ILE A 36 7.11 0.61 9.69
CA ILE A 36 6.39 1.89 9.52
C ILE A 36 6.20 2.61 10.87
N LYS A 37 5.97 1.87 11.97
CA LYS A 37 5.80 2.47 13.32
C LYS A 37 7.02 3.29 13.74
N HIS A 38 8.22 2.96 13.28
CA HIS A 38 9.44 3.69 13.63
C HIS A 38 9.51 5.09 13.01
N TYR A 39 8.76 5.34 11.94
CA TYR A 39 8.72 6.64 11.25
C TYR A 39 7.57 7.53 11.72
N ILE A 40 6.73 7.03 12.62
CA ILE A 40 5.53 7.74 13.10
C ILE A 40 5.78 8.18 14.55
N PRO A 41 5.60 9.47 14.87
CA PRO A 41 5.80 9.96 16.22
C PRO A 41 4.75 9.39 17.19
N GLU A 42 5.14 9.20 18.44
CA GLU A 42 4.19 8.91 19.52
C GLU A 42 3.22 10.09 19.71
N PRO A 43 1.94 9.84 20.05
CA PRO A 43 1.34 8.52 20.35
C PRO A 43 0.75 7.82 19.13
N TYR A 44 0.99 8.31 17.91
CA TYR A 44 0.30 7.83 16.71
C TYR A 44 0.88 6.55 16.13
N ASN A 45 2.10 6.17 16.51
CA ASN A 45 2.74 4.91 16.11
C ASN A 45 1.84 3.69 16.39
N VAL A 46 1.08 3.69 17.49
CA VAL A 46 0.18 2.58 17.84
C VAL A 46 -0.98 2.40 16.85
N LEU A 47 -1.29 3.42 16.05
CA LEU A 47 -2.34 3.38 15.02
C LEU A 47 -1.86 2.77 13.71
N ALA A 48 -0.54 2.62 13.51
CA ALA A 48 0.05 2.03 12.31
C ALA A 48 0.00 0.50 12.35
N THR A 49 -1.21 -0.04 12.48
CA THR A 49 -1.49 -1.48 12.43
C THR A 49 -2.22 -1.84 11.15
N LYS A 50 -2.04 -3.09 10.71
CA LYS A 50 -2.73 -3.63 9.54
C LYS A 50 -4.24 -3.45 9.61
N ASP A 51 -4.83 -3.70 10.77
CA ASP A 51 -6.28 -3.62 10.96
C ASP A 51 -6.80 -2.18 10.86
N VAL A 52 -6.15 -1.24 11.55
CA VAL A 52 -6.53 0.18 11.49
C VAL A 52 -6.41 0.70 10.07
N ILE A 53 -5.29 0.43 9.39
CA ILE A 53 -5.07 0.87 8.02
C ILE A 53 -6.09 0.24 7.06
N SER A 54 -6.40 -1.05 7.23
CA SER A 54 -7.42 -1.71 6.42
C SER A 54 -8.81 -1.09 6.60
N VAL A 55 -9.20 -0.71 7.81
CA VAL A 55 -10.49 -0.04 8.08
C VAL A 55 -10.52 1.34 7.44
N LEU A 56 -9.48 2.16 7.67
CA LEU A 56 -9.39 3.51 7.11
C LEU A 56 -9.50 3.50 5.58
N LEU A 57 -8.78 2.61 4.91
CA LEU A 57 -8.82 2.52 3.46
C LEU A 57 -10.17 2.05 2.91
N ASN A 58 -10.89 1.19 3.65
CA ASN A 58 -12.23 0.76 3.27
C ASN A 58 -13.26 1.89 3.42
N GLU A 59 -13.19 2.66 4.50
CA GLU A 59 -14.07 3.83 4.71
C GLU A 59 -13.79 4.94 3.70
N CYS A 60 -12.54 5.11 3.28
CA CYS A 60 -12.16 6.11 2.29
C CYS A 60 -12.34 5.68 0.83
N ILE A 61 -13.03 4.56 0.53
CA ILE A 61 -13.16 4.04 -0.85
C ILE A 61 -13.67 5.09 -1.83
N ASP A 62 -14.63 5.93 -1.44
CA ASP A 62 -15.21 6.93 -2.35
C ASP A 62 -14.21 8.05 -2.66
N ILE A 63 -13.44 8.50 -1.66
CA ILE A 63 -12.32 9.43 -1.86
C ILE A 63 -11.28 8.80 -2.80
N LEU A 64 -10.93 7.53 -2.61
CA LEU A 64 -9.96 6.84 -3.46
C LEU A 64 -10.45 6.71 -4.91
N LYS A 65 -11.77 6.55 -5.14
CA LYS A 65 -12.37 6.48 -6.49
C LYS A 65 -12.32 7.82 -7.23
N GLU A 66 -12.38 8.94 -6.52
CA GLU A 66 -12.32 10.28 -7.10
C GLU A 66 -10.88 10.64 -7.51
N ASN A 67 -9.89 10.08 -6.82
CA ASN A 67 -8.46 10.36 -7.03
C ASN A 67 -7.78 9.35 -7.97
N LYS A 68 -8.43 9.00 -9.10
CA LYS A 68 -7.87 8.04 -10.07
C LYS A 68 -6.54 8.54 -10.64
N GLY A 69 -5.56 7.65 -10.73
CA GLY A 69 -4.24 7.95 -11.28
C GLY A 69 -3.23 8.43 -10.23
N LEU A 70 -3.65 8.69 -8.98
CA LEU A 70 -2.75 9.03 -7.90
C LEU A 70 -1.81 7.86 -7.59
N GLU A 71 -0.51 8.10 -7.63
CA GLU A 71 0.51 7.11 -7.24
C GLU A 71 0.76 7.23 -5.73
N MET A 72 0.24 6.27 -4.98
CA MET A 72 0.31 6.28 -3.51
C MET A 72 1.64 5.75 -2.99
N LEU A 73 2.26 4.83 -3.74
CA LEU A 73 3.56 4.27 -3.42
C LEU A 73 4.38 4.22 -4.69
N HIS A 74 5.59 4.76 -4.62
CA HIS A 74 6.62 4.66 -5.63
C HIS A 74 7.93 4.31 -4.93
N VAL A 75 8.49 3.15 -5.25
CA VAL A 75 9.82 2.73 -4.77
C VAL A 75 10.65 2.37 -5.98
N GLU A 76 11.81 3.01 -6.09
CA GLU A 76 12.86 2.67 -7.04
C GLU A 76 14.15 2.45 -6.24
N ALA A 77 14.72 1.25 -6.35
CA ALA A 77 15.98 0.90 -5.71
C ALA A 77 17.10 0.75 -6.74
N VAL A 78 18.35 0.86 -6.26
CA VAL A 78 19.57 0.81 -7.09
C VAL A 78 19.71 -0.53 -7.83
N ASP A 79 19.14 -1.60 -7.30
CA ASP A 79 19.13 -2.93 -7.90
C ASP A 79 18.08 -3.11 -9.03
N GLY A 80 17.34 -2.04 -9.36
CA GLY A 80 16.29 -2.06 -10.38
C GLY A 80 14.93 -2.51 -9.87
N THR A 81 14.77 -2.71 -8.55
CA THR A 81 13.45 -2.94 -7.95
C THR A 81 12.56 -1.72 -8.13
N PHE A 82 11.40 -1.93 -8.74
CA PHE A 82 10.38 -0.92 -8.99
C PHE A 82 9.03 -1.40 -8.42
N ILE A 83 8.47 -0.64 -7.50
CA ILE A 83 7.12 -0.87 -6.95
C ILE A 83 6.31 0.40 -7.15
N SER A 84 5.18 0.28 -7.84
CA SER A 84 4.21 1.36 -8.02
C SER A 84 2.81 0.87 -7.70
N ILE A 85 2.13 1.57 -6.78
CA ILE A 85 0.73 1.36 -6.46
C ILE A 85 -0.01 2.64 -6.84
N ARG A 86 -0.89 2.53 -7.85
CA ARG A 86 -1.65 3.66 -8.39
C ARG A 86 -3.14 3.42 -8.24
N LEU A 87 -3.90 4.41 -7.79
CA LEU A 87 -5.37 4.34 -7.67
C LEU A 87 -6.09 4.31 -9.03
#